data_AF-A0A7S4HRP7-F1
#
_entry.id   AF-A0A7S4HRP7-F1
#
_cell.length_a   1.000
_cell.length_b   1.000
_cell.length_c   1.000
_cell.angle_alpha   90.00
_cell.angle_beta   90.00
_cell.angle_gamma   90.00
#
_symmetry.space_group_name_H-M   'P 1'
#
loop_
_entity.id
_entity.type
_entity.pdbx_description
1 polymer ?
#
loop_
_entity_poly.entity_id
_entity_poly.type
_entity_poly.pdbx_seq_one_letter_code
_entity_poly.pdbx_strand_id
1 'polypeptide(L)'
;ELSTIGTKVKLNRQGAGSNKGLSESSDGSGDAAGEKSTPHRFDPFLLELKNSNLLPPARGHLALLLLTELSFLPTLAEELSPHLPILLQQVFLGLDNGNHLVFGHCRLLLQNLIVMLVLQNQQDNSEIQETDVIIDAMLLIDFLKSKENIPFWDREDISHSNIHAPSADQLCSLVAQVMDVLVDKFPDLRENWGSEALSWAISCPDYHWRCRSFQIYRALNPEATPEILHDMLSALVKWLPSDDNGCGIELEILYSLQVIASSANTNRLVLFNTLFWSAVALLHTDFD
;
A
#
# COMPACT_ATOMS: atom_id res chain seq x y z
N GLU A 1 9.54 -15.44 -14.30
CA GLU A 1 10.47 -14.70 -15.17
C GLU A 1 11.59 -13.94 -14.42
N LEU A 2 11.89 -14.29 -13.15
CA LEU A 2 12.92 -13.59 -12.34
C LEU A 2 14.31 -14.26 -12.33
N SER A 3 14.50 -15.42 -12.97
CA SER A 3 15.79 -16.13 -12.95
C SER A 3 16.81 -15.66 -13.99
N THR A 4 16.43 -14.76 -14.92
CA THR A 4 17.23 -14.49 -16.14
C THR A 4 17.89 -13.10 -16.14
N ILE A 5 17.65 -12.27 -15.11
CA ILE A 5 18.10 -10.87 -15.07
C ILE A 5 19.56 -10.74 -14.59
N GLY A 6 20.06 -11.68 -13.79
CA GLY A 6 21.40 -11.62 -13.19
C GLY A 6 22.58 -11.67 -14.16
N THR A 7 22.38 -12.12 -15.41
CA THR A 7 23.50 -12.41 -16.32
C THR A 7 23.83 -11.26 -17.28
N LYS A 8 22.94 -10.27 -17.48
CA LYS A 8 23.16 -9.18 -18.46
C LYS A 8 23.95 -7.98 -17.93
N VAL A 9 24.08 -7.82 -16.62
CA VAL A 9 24.71 -6.62 -16.02
C VAL A 9 26.25 -6.64 -16.09
N LYS A 10 26.88 -7.80 -16.31
CA LYS A 10 28.36 -7.91 -16.31
C LYS A 10 29.06 -7.58 -17.64
N LEU A 11 28.35 -7.41 -18.76
CA LEU A 11 28.98 -7.22 -20.08
C LEU A 11 29.09 -5.76 -20.56
N ASN A 12 28.39 -4.80 -19.95
CA ASN A 12 28.33 -3.42 -20.47
C ASN A 12 29.30 -2.42 -19.81
N ARG A 13 30.18 -2.85 -18.90
CA ARG A 13 31.14 -1.94 -18.22
C ARG A 13 32.55 -1.92 -18.81
N GLN A 14 32.82 -2.63 -19.90
CA GLN A 14 34.12 -2.59 -20.59
C GLN A 14 33.91 -2.20 -22.05
N GLY A 15 33.91 -0.91 -22.34
CA GLY A 15 33.78 -0.44 -23.72
C GLY A 15 33.79 1.08 -23.87
N ALA A 16 35.01 1.61 -23.99
CA ALA A 16 35.35 2.82 -24.75
C ALA A 16 34.86 4.19 -24.23
N GLY A 17 35.79 4.92 -23.62
CA GLY A 17 35.88 6.37 -23.79
C GLY A 17 36.63 6.72 -25.08
N SER A 18 36.35 7.89 -25.65
CA SER A 18 37.34 8.72 -26.34
C SER A 18 36.81 10.13 -26.63
N ASN A 19 37.76 11.05 -26.73
CA ASN A 19 37.70 12.51 -26.68
C ASN A 19 37.43 13.17 -28.07
N LYS A 20 36.94 14.43 -28.08
CA LYS A 20 37.06 15.54 -29.09
C LYS A 20 35.79 16.43 -28.98
N GLY A 21 35.77 17.76 -28.92
CA GLY A 21 36.74 18.84 -29.13
C GLY A 21 36.07 19.98 -29.92
N LEU A 22 36.18 21.24 -29.43
CA LEU A 22 35.92 22.54 -30.11
C LEU A 22 34.44 22.89 -30.43
N SER A 23 33.91 24.12 -30.37
CA SER A 23 34.45 25.50 -30.26
C SER A 23 33.32 26.49 -29.91
N GLU A 24 33.66 27.61 -29.29
CA GLU A 24 32.81 28.79 -29.03
C GLU A 24 32.39 29.53 -30.31
N SER A 25 31.20 30.15 -30.29
CA SER A 25 30.95 31.44 -30.93
C SER A 25 29.75 32.15 -30.29
N SER A 26 30.01 33.37 -29.83
CA SER A 26 29.11 34.39 -29.31
C SER A 26 28.15 34.94 -30.38
N ASP A 27 26.93 35.31 -29.99
CA ASP A 27 26.37 36.63 -30.33
C ASP A 27 25.16 36.93 -29.43
N GLY A 28 25.15 38.13 -28.85
CA GLY A 28 24.15 38.59 -27.88
C GLY A 28 22.98 39.31 -28.53
N SER A 29 21.88 39.42 -27.78
CA SER A 29 20.98 40.59 -27.71
C SER A 29 19.77 40.31 -26.83
N GLY A 30 19.44 41.25 -25.95
CA GLY A 30 18.08 41.42 -25.44
C GLY A 30 17.87 41.08 -23.97
N ASP A 31 18.28 41.99 -23.08
CA ASP A 31 17.71 42.12 -21.75
C ASP A 31 16.19 42.37 -21.86
N ALA A 32 15.40 41.37 -21.47
CA ALA A 32 14.05 41.56 -20.98
C ALA A 32 13.98 40.85 -19.63
N ALA A 33 14.16 41.64 -18.57
CA ALA A 33 13.91 41.24 -17.19
C ALA A 33 12.41 40.94 -17.01
N GLY A 34 11.98 39.76 -17.45
CA GLY A 34 10.85 39.08 -16.84
C GLY A 34 11.41 38.29 -15.66
N GLU A 35 10.96 38.60 -14.44
CA GLU A 35 11.14 37.70 -13.30
C GLU A 35 10.68 36.31 -13.72
N LYS A 36 11.63 35.43 -14.06
CA LYS A 36 11.36 34.00 -14.11
C LYS A 36 11.18 33.61 -12.65
N SER A 37 9.95 33.71 -12.16
CA SER A 37 9.56 33.06 -10.92
C SER A 37 10.01 31.61 -11.06
N THR A 38 10.99 31.20 -10.26
CA THR A 38 11.35 29.80 -10.13
C THR A 38 10.05 29.04 -9.92
N PRO A 39 9.73 28.02 -10.75
CA PRO A 39 8.47 27.32 -10.59
C PRO A 39 8.37 26.87 -9.14
N HIS A 40 7.31 27.29 -8.46
CA HIS A 40 7.04 26.85 -7.11
C HIS A 40 6.99 25.33 -7.14
N ARG A 41 7.44 24.67 -6.07
CA ARG A 41 7.52 23.20 -6.00
C ARG A 41 6.20 22.50 -6.37
N PHE A 42 5.08 23.15 -6.09
CA PHE A 42 3.74 22.68 -6.41
C PHE A 42 3.31 22.92 -7.86
N ASP A 43 4.06 23.66 -8.66
CA ASP A 43 3.67 24.01 -10.04
C ASP A 43 3.52 22.79 -10.95
N PRO A 44 4.44 21.80 -10.96
CA PRO A 44 4.23 20.56 -11.72
C PRO A 44 2.96 19.82 -11.28
N PHE A 45 2.74 19.72 -9.96
CA PHE A 45 1.58 19.09 -9.35
C PHE A 45 0.26 19.79 -9.72
N LEU A 46 0.22 21.11 -9.61
CA LEU A 46 -0.94 21.93 -9.97
C LEU A 46 -1.21 21.87 -11.48
N LEU A 47 -0.14 21.76 -12.30
CA LEU A 47 -0.29 21.52 -13.73
C LEU A 47 -0.93 20.16 -14.00
N GLU A 48 -0.46 19.11 -13.32
CA GLU A 48 -0.97 17.75 -13.50
C GLU A 48 -2.44 17.63 -13.06
N LEU A 49 -2.78 18.23 -11.92
CA LEU A 49 -4.15 18.29 -11.42
C LEU A 49 -5.07 19.05 -12.40
N LYS A 50 -4.58 20.16 -12.96
CA LYS A 50 -5.31 20.98 -13.95
C LYS A 50 -5.43 20.29 -15.32
N ASN A 51 -4.43 19.50 -15.70
CA ASN A 51 -4.40 18.78 -16.98
C ASN A 51 -5.16 17.45 -16.92
N SER A 52 -5.41 16.92 -15.72
CA SER A 52 -6.29 15.78 -15.55
C SER A 52 -7.74 16.21 -15.82
N ASN A 53 -8.30 15.77 -16.95
CA ASN A 53 -9.72 15.97 -17.28
C ASN A 53 -10.67 15.12 -16.37
N LEU A 54 -10.18 14.66 -15.21
CA LEU A 54 -10.90 13.81 -14.28
C LEU A 54 -11.55 14.66 -13.18
N LEU A 55 -12.63 14.15 -12.61
CA LEU A 55 -13.24 14.72 -11.40
C LEU A 55 -12.15 14.88 -10.32
N PRO A 56 -12.09 16.02 -9.60
CA PRO A 56 -11.08 16.23 -8.58
C PRO A 56 -11.11 15.08 -7.56
N PRO A 57 -9.94 14.55 -7.17
CA PRO A 57 -9.88 13.42 -6.26
C PRO A 57 -10.50 13.80 -4.91
N ALA A 58 -11.09 12.82 -4.22
CA ALA A 58 -11.69 13.03 -2.91
C ALA A 58 -10.70 13.70 -1.94
N ARG A 59 -11.22 14.46 -0.95
CA ARG A 59 -10.39 15.26 -0.02
C ARG A 59 -9.26 14.47 0.65
N GLY A 60 -9.49 13.19 0.98
CA GLY A 60 -8.46 12.31 1.53
C GLY A 60 -7.31 12.04 0.55
N HIS A 61 -7.62 11.77 -0.72
CA HIS A 61 -6.60 11.62 -1.75
C HIS A 61 -5.82 12.92 -1.96
N LEU A 62 -6.46 14.09 -1.97
CA LEU A 62 -5.74 15.37 -2.05
C LEU A 62 -4.75 15.55 -0.90
N ALA A 63 -5.12 15.16 0.33
CA ALA A 63 -4.21 15.20 1.46
C ALA A 63 -3.02 14.24 1.29
N LEU A 64 -3.25 13.03 0.76
CA LEU A 64 -2.17 12.09 0.45
C LEU A 64 -1.23 12.63 -0.62
N LEU A 65 -1.76 13.23 -1.68
CA LEU A 65 -1.00 13.84 -2.76
C LEU A 65 -0.07 14.94 -2.20
N LEU A 66 -0.60 15.80 -1.32
CA LEU A 66 0.20 16.83 -0.64
C LEU A 66 1.24 16.22 0.31
N LEU A 67 0.88 15.16 1.02
CA LEU A 67 1.80 14.46 1.92
C LEU A 67 2.96 13.81 1.16
N THR A 68 2.71 13.24 -0.02
CA THR A 68 3.75 12.72 -0.91
C THR A 68 4.79 13.80 -1.22
N GLU A 69 4.36 15.03 -1.50
CA GLU A 69 5.28 16.14 -1.75
C GLU A 69 6.06 16.57 -0.48
N LEU A 70 5.47 16.45 0.71
CA LEU A 70 6.15 16.80 1.96
C LEU A 70 7.07 15.71 2.49
N SER A 71 6.84 14.46 2.09
CA SER A 71 7.55 13.25 2.55
C SER A 71 9.04 13.14 2.14
N PHE A 72 9.66 14.22 1.66
CA PHE A 72 11.11 14.29 1.45
C PHE A 72 11.85 14.91 2.65
N LEU A 73 11.11 15.48 3.62
CA LEU A 73 11.69 16.14 4.79
C LEU A 73 12.04 15.10 5.87
N PRO A 74 13.32 14.93 6.25
CA PRO A 74 13.73 13.94 7.25
C PRO A 74 13.07 14.16 8.62
N THR A 75 12.81 15.42 8.97
CA THR A 75 12.13 15.80 10.22
C THR A 75 10.70 15.29 10.32
N LEU A 76 10.07 14.98 9.18
CA LEU A 76 8.69 14.52 9.13
C LEU A 76 8.56 13.03 9.50
N ALA A 77 9.66 12.27 9.47
CA ALA A 77 9.64 10.83 9.77
C ALA A 77 9.16 10.53 11.20
N GLU A 78 9.59 11.34 12.17
CA GLU A 78 9.19 11.20 13.59
C GLU A 78 7.71 11.55 13.79
N GLU A 79 7.22 12.58 13.09
CA GLU A 79 5.82 13.01 13.18
C GLU A 79 4.85 12.04 12.49
N LEU A 80 5.29 11.33 11.44
CA LEU A 80 4.44 10.37 10.71
C LEU A 80 4.41 8.99 11.34
N SER A 81 5.41 8.64 12.15
CA SER A 81 5.50 7.37 12.89
C SER A 81 4.18 6.94 13.56
N PRO A 82 3.51 7.77 14.41
CA PRO A 82 2.25 7.39 15.05
C PRO A 82 1.08 7.24 14.07
N HIS A 83 1.18 7.83 12.88
CA HIS A 83 0.16 7.80 11.85
C HIS A 83 0.44 6.75 10.76
N LEU A 84 1.51 5.95 10.92
CA LEU A 84 1.89 4.95 9.94
C LEU A 84 0.76 3.94 9.59
N PRO A 85 -0.02 3.40 10.56
CA PRO A 85 -1.13 2.50 10.27
C PRO A 85 -2.16 3.07 9.29
N ILE A 86 -2.64 4.30 9.56
CA ILE A 86 -3.64 4.97 8.71
C ILE A 86 -3.05 5.36 7.36
N LEU A 87 -1.78 5.79 7.32
CA LEU A 87 -1.10 6.14 6.06
C LEU A 87 -0.93 4.93 5.16
N LEU A 88 -0.47 3.80 5.70
CA LEU A 88 -0.34 2.56 4.95
C LEU A 88 -1.70 2.08 4.47
N GLN A 89 -2.73 2.11 5.33
CA GLN A 89 -4.09 1.76 4.94
C GLN A 89 -4.56 2.59 3.73
N GLN A 90 -4.40 3.92 3.79
CA GLN A 90 -4.79 4.80 2.70
C GLN A 90 -3.99 4.58 1.41
N VAL A 91 -2.68 4.40 1.54
CA VAL A 91 -1.79 4.14 0.40
C VAL A 91 -2.24 2.88 -0.33
N PHE A 92 -2.44 1.77 0.38
CA PHE A 92 -2.80 0.49 -0.23
C PHE A 92 -4.19 0.52 -0.90
N LEU A 93 -5.17 1.22 -0.31
CA LEU A 93 -6.48 1.43 -0.93
C LEU A 93 -6.43 2.31 -2.21
N GLY A 94 -5.35 3.06 -2.40
CA GLY A 94 -5.13 3.93 -3.54
C GLY A 94 -4.32 3.30 -4.69
N LEU A 95 -3.67 2.15 -4.49
CA LEU A 95 -2.75 1.55 -5.48
C LEU A 95 -3.44 0.98 -6.73
N ASP A 96 -4.74 0.72 -6.67
CA ASP A 96 -5.57 0.28 -7.81
C ASP A 96 -6.64 1.31 -8.20
N ASN A 97 -6.46 2.56 -7.79
CA ASN A 97 -7.40 3.62 -8.13
C ASN A 97 -7.45 3.81 -9.66
N GLY A 98 -8.64 4.03 -10.22
CA GLY A 98 -8.78 4.30 -11.65
C GLY A 98 -8.11 5.60 -12.11
N ASN A 99 -7.83 6.52 -11.18
CA ASN A 99 -7.08 7.74 -11.48
C ASN A 99 -5.56 7.52 -11.31
N HIS A 100 -4.82 7.66 -12.41
CA HIS A 100 -3.36 7.52 -12.45
C HIS A 100 -2.59 8.42 -11.49
N LEU A 101 -3.10 9.61 -11.21
CA LEU A 101 -2.50 10.49 -10.21
C LEU A 101 -2.56 9.86 -8.82
N VAL A 102 -3.70 9.26 -8.46
CA VAL A 102 -3.88 8.69 -7.13
C VAL A 102 -2.96 7.49 -6.92
N PHE A 103 -2.97 6.50 -7.81
CA PHE A 103 -2.09 5.33 -7.63
C PHE A 103 -0.61 5.71 -7.74
N GLY A 104 -0.27 6.66 -8.63
CA GLY A 104 1.09 7.17 -8.81
C GLY A 104 1.63 7.82 -7.54
N HIS A 105 0.83 8.69 -6.91
CA HIS A 105 1.22 9.36 -5.66
C HIS A 105 1.19 8.42 -4.44
N CYS A 106 0.29 7.42 -4.40
CA CYS A 106 0.31 6.40 -3.35
C CYS A 106 1.59 5.55 -3.42
N ARG A 107 2.00 5.15 -4.62
CA ARG A 107 3.28 4.46 -4.88
C ARG A 107 4.47 5.30 -4.42
N LEU A 108 4.51 6.58 -4.78
CA LEU A 108 5.58 7.49 -4.39
C LEU A 108 5.60 7.72 -2.87
N LEU A 109 4.44 7.86 -2.23
CA LEU A 109 4.35 7.99 -0.77
C LEU A 109 4.90 6.74 -0.07
N LEU A 110 4.52 5.55 -0.54
CA LEU A 110 5.06 4.29 -0.01
C LEU A 110 6.58 4.23 -0.13
N GLN A 111 7.10 4.57 -1.31
CA GLN A 111 8.54 4.63 -1.56
C GLN A 111 9.24 5.61 -0.61
N ASN A 112 8.69 6.81 -0.45
CA ASN A 112 9.25 7.84 0.41
C ASN A 112 9.20 7.43 1.88
N LEU A 113 8.11 6.80 2.34
CA LEU A 113 8.00 6.24 3.68
C LEU A 113 9.09 5.19 3.94
N ILE A 114 9.32 4.25 3.03
CA ILE A 114 10.37 3.23 3.18
C ILE A 114 11.76 3.89 3.26
N VAL A 115 12.05 4.84 2.36
CA VAL A 115 13.33 5.58 2.36
C VAL A 115 13.52 6.34 3.68
N MET A 116 12.52 7.10 4.12
CA MET A 116 12.61 7.88 5.36
C MET A 116 12.73 6.99 6.60
N LEU A 117 11.92 5.94 6.70
CA LEU A 117 11.82 5.16 7.92
C LEU A 117 13.00 4.18 8.07
N VAL A 118 13.50 3.63 6.96
CA VAL A 118 14.53 2.58 6.98
C VAL A 118 15.90 3.14 6.61
N LEU A 119 16.00 3.89 5.51
CA LEU A 119 17.30 4.26 4.92
C LEU A 119 17.90 5.56 5.49
N GLN A 120 17.09 6.51 5.99
CA GLN A 120 17.62 7.80 6.46
C GLN A 120 18.34 7.76 7.82
N ASN A 121 18.17 6.72 8.64
CA ASN A 121 18.87 6.61 9.93
C ASN A 121 20.38 6.30 9.80
N GLN A 122 20.91 6.19 8.59
CA GLN A 122 22.27 5.67 8.31
C GLN A 122 23.27 6.74 7.86
N GLN A 123 22.88 8.01 7.70
CA GLN A 123 23.84 9.06 7.30
C GLN A 123 24.83 9.44 8.41
N ASP A 124 24.59 9.03 9.65
CA ASP A 124 25.44 9.38 10.80
C ASP A 124 26.47 8.29 11.21
N ASN A 125 26.37 7.05 10.69
CA ASN A 125 27.31 5.96 11.03
C ASN A 125 28.04 5.44 9.78
N SER A 126 29.36 5.63 9.75
CA SER A 126 30.22 5.55 8.56
C SER A 126 30.59 4.15 8.06
N GLU A 127 29.82 3.11 8.37
CA GLU A 127 30.04 1.77 7.81
C GLU A 127 28.68 1.14 7.47
N ILE A 128 28.45 0.88 6.18
CA ILE A 128 27.27 0.17 5.69
C ILE A 128 27.36 -1.27 6.20
N GLN A 129 26.72 -1.57 7.33
CA GLN A 129 26.30 -2.95 7.58
C GLN A 129 25.09 -3.17 6.68
N GLU A 130 25.31 -3.78 5.52
CA GLU A 130 24.23 -4.30 4.66
C GLU A 130 23.51 -5.40 5.46
N THR A 131 22.56 -5.00 6.29
CA THR A 131 21.62 -5.92 6.93
C THR A 131 20.64 -6.41 5.88
N ASP A 132 20.20 -7.66 5.97
CA ASP A 132 19.20 -8.25 5.06
C ASP A 132 17.97 -7.34 4.87
N VAL A 133 17.51 -6.68 5.95
CA VAL A 133 16.41 -5.70 5.93
C VAL A 133 16.64 -4.51 5.00
N ILE A 134 17.88 -3.99 4.91
CA ILE A 134 18.22 -2.87 4.02
C ILE A 134 18.21 -3.34 2.57
N ILE A 135 18.71 -4.55 2.31
CA ILE A 135 18.69 -5.16 0.96
C ILE A 135 17.24 -5.35 0.52
N ASP A 136 16.39 -5.90 1.38
CA ASP A 136 14.97 -6.09 1.11
C ASP A 136 14.24 -4.75 0.88
N ALA A 137 14.55 -3.72 1.67
CA ALA A 137 14.01 -2.37 1.46
C ALA A 137 14.43 -1.79 0.10
N MET A 138 15.68 -1.99 -0.33
CA MET A 138 16.17 -1.54 -1.63
C MET A 138 15.49 -2.29 -2.79
N LEU A 139 15.33 -3.61 -2.68
CA LEU A 139 14.61 -4.42 -3.66
C LEU A 139 13.14 -3.99 -3.76
N LEU A 140 12.49 -3.73 -2.63
CA LEU A 140 11.12 -3.22 -2.59
C LEU A 140 11.00 -1.85 -3.26
N ILE A 141 11.93 -0.93 -3.00
CA ILE A 141 11.98 0.39 -3.66
C ILE A 141 12.15 0.23 -5.18
N ASP A 142 13.03 -0.65 -5.65
CA ASP A 142 13.24 -0.86 -7.07
C ASP A 142 12.02 -1.52 -7.74
N PHE A 143 11.32 -2.41 -7.02
CA PHE A 143 10.02 -2.92 -7.45
C PHE A 143 8.98 -1.78 -7.57
N LEU A 144 8.86 -0.89 -6.57
CA LEU A 144 7.95 0.25 -6.63
C LEU A 144 8.29 1.19 -7.79
N LYS A 145 9.58 1.41 -8.09
CA LYS A 145 10.00 2.19 -9.27
C LYS A 145 9.58 1.53 -10.58
N SER A 146 9.66 0.20 -10.68
CA SER A 146 9.25 -0.53 -11.89
C SER A 146 7.76 -0.38 -12.23
N LYS A 147 6.94 0.01 -11.25
CA LYS A 147 5.50 0.28 -11.38
C LYS A 147 5.18 1.76 -11.68
N GLU A 148 6.13 2.52 -12.19
CA GLU A 148 5.89 3.90 -12.61
C GLU A 148 4.90 3.96 -13.79
N ASN A 149 3.88 4.81 -13.68
CA ASN A 149 2.84 5.05 -14.69
C ASN A 149 1.97 3.83 -15.06
N ILE A 150 2.06 2.73 -14.32
CA ILE A 150 1.27 1.51 -14.55
C ILE A 150 0.57 1.16 -13.23
N PRO A 151 -0.73 0.78 -13.26
CA PRO A 151 -1.39 0.31 -12.05
C PRO A 151 -0.69 -0.91 -11.48
N PHE A 152 -0.74 -1.08 -10.15
CA PHE A 152 -0.12 -2.24 -9.51
C PHE A 152 -0.78 -3.54 -9.94
N TRP A 153 -2.11 -3.52 -9.94
CA TRP A 153 -3.01 -4.60 -10.30
C TRP A 153 -4.36 -4.01 -10.78
N ASP A 154 -5.19 -4.87 -11.38
CA ASP A 154 -6.53 -4.48 -11.83
C ASP A 154 -7.48 -4.27 -10.64
N ARG A 155 -8.42 -3.34 -10.79
CA ARG A 155 -9.48 -3.07 -9.82
C ARG A 155 -10.60 -4.10 -9.99
N GLU A 156 -10.42 -5.23 -9.31
CA GLU A 156 -11.34 -6.37 -9.36
C GLU A 156 -12.19 -6.46 -8.09
N ASP A 157 -13.44 -6.89 -8.25
CA ASP A 157 -14.34 -7.17 -7.15
C ASP A 157 -14.74 -8.65 -7.08
N ILE A 158 -14.65 -9.16 -5.85
CA ILE A 158 -15.54 -10.16 -5.24
C ILE A 158 -16.86 -10.43 -5.96
N SER A 159 -17.02 -11.43 -6.85
CA SER A 159 -18.36 -11.76 -7.41
C SER A 159 -18.62 -13.26 -7.52
N HIS A 160 -19.89 -13.64 -7.68
CA HIS A 160 -20.30 -15.05 -7.80
C HIS A 160 -19.62 -15.80 -8.96
N SER A 161 -19.24 -15.09 -10.02
CA SER A 161 -18.54 -15.65 -11.18
C SER A 161 -17.02 -15.54 -11.08
N ASN A 162 -16.50 -14.66 -10.21
CA ASN A 162 -15.08 -14.46 -9.98
C ASN A 162 -14.77 -14.45 -8.49
N ILE A 163 -14.63 -15.66 -7.91
CA ILE A 163 -14.38 -15.87 -6.48
C ILE A 163 -12.91 -15.56 -6.12
N HIS A 164 -12.01 -15.54 -7.11
CA HIS A 164 -10.58 -15.40 -6.89
C HIS A 164 -9.99 -14.26 -7.72
N ALA A 165 -9.64 -13.17 -7.04
CA ALA A 165 -8.97 -12.03 -7.66
C ALA A 165 -7.44 -12.17 -7.53
N PRO A 166 -6.66 -12.33 -8.61
CA PRO A 166 -5.19 -12.35 -8.54
C PRO A 166 -4.60 -11.06 -7.93
N SER A 167 -5.31 -9.94 -8.06
CA SER A 167 -4.94 -8.70 -7.37
C SER A 167 -4.92 -8.81 -5.84
N ALA A 168 -5.76 -9.69 -5.25
CA ALA A 168 -5.75 -9.90 -3.80
C ALA A 168 -4.44 -10.55 -3.33
N ASP A 169 -3.91 -11.53 -4.06
CA ASP A 169 -2.64 -12.19 -3.72
C ASP A 169 -1.45 -11.23 -3.86
N GLN A 170 -1.46 -10.40 -4.90
CA GLN A 170 -0.43 -9.38 -5.12
C GLN A 170 -0.44 -8.33 -4.01
N LEU A 171 -1.63 -7.88 -3.59
CA LEU A 171 -1.80 -7.00 -2.45
C LEU A 171 -1.26 -7.65 -1.17
N CYS A 172 -1.65 -8.90 -0.88
CA CYS A 172 -1.20 -9.61 0.32
C CYS A 172 0.33 -9.75 0.34
N SER A 173 0.92 -10.07 -0.82
CA SER A 173 2.37 -10.19 -0.98
C SER A 173 3.10 -8.86 -0.75
N LEU A 174 2.52 -7.74 -1.19
CA LEU A 174 3.09 -6.42 -0.97
C LEU A 174 2.96 -5.97 0.50
N VAL A 175 1.83 -6.26 1.15
CA VAL A 175 1.65 -6.01 2.60
C VAL A 175 2.70 -6.76 3.40
N ALA A 176 2.93 -8.04 3.09
CA ALA A 176 3.95 -8.86 3.76
C ALA A 176 5.36 -8.27 3.58
N GLN A 177 5.76 -7.91 2.36
CA GLN A 177 7.07 -7.30 2.10
C GLN A 177 7.26 -5.96 2.84
N VAL A 178 6.22 -5.13 2.91
CA VAL A 178 6.27 -3.88 3.67
C VAL A 178 6.42 -4.16 5.17
N MET A 179 5.72 -5.16 5.70
CA MET A 179 5.86 -5.57 7.10
C MET A 179 7.26 -6.11 7.41
N ASP A 180 7.83 -6.96 6.55
CA ASP A 180 9.17 -7.53 6.74
C ASP A 180 10.24 -6.43 6.86
N VAL A 181 10.08 -5.34 6.11
CA VAL A 181 10.99 -4.19 6.12
C VAL A 181 10.78 -3.25 7.31
N LEU A 182 9.57 -3.18 7.88
CA LEU A 182 9.21 -2.19 8.91
C LEU A 182 9.07 -2.77 10.32
N VAL A 183 8.91 -4.09 10.47
CA VAL A 183 8.58 -4.74 11.75
C VAL A 183 9.62 -4.50 12.85
N ASP A 184 10.92 -4.49 12.50
CA ASP A 184 12.00 -4.29 13.47
C ASP A 184 11.97 -2.88 14.09
N LYS A 185 11.60 -1.88 13.28
CA LYS A 185 11.49 -0.49 13.75
C LYS A 185 10.16 -0.24 14.45
N PHE A 186 9.10 -0.94 14.04
CA PHE A 186 7.74 -0.75 14.54
C PHE A 186 7.11 -2.10 14.93
N PRO A 187 7.45 -2.66 16.11
CA PRO A 187 7.00 -4.00 16.51
C PRO A 187 5.47 -4.10 16.62
N ASP A 188 4.81 -3.02 17.05
CA ASP A 188 3.35 -2.95 17.21
C ASP A 188 2.62 -2.61 15.89
N LEU A 189 3.33 -2.40 14.78
CA LEU A 189 2.72 -1.98 13.51
C LEU A 189 1.72 -3.00 12.99
N ARG A 190 1.99 -4.31 13.16
CA ARG A 190 1.09 -5.37 12.75
C ARG A 190 -0.28 -5.22 13.40
N GLU A 191 -0.30 -5.02 14.71
CA GLU A 191 -1.52 -4.92 15.51
C GLU A 191 -2.24 -3.60 15.22
N ASN A 192 -1.50 -2.48 15.19
CA ASN A 192 -2.08 -1.16 14.96
C ASN A 192 -2.64 -1.02 13.53
N TRP A 193 -1.92 -1.51 12.52
CA TRP A 193 -2.39 -1.53 11.14
C TRP A 193 -3.51 -2.55 10.93
N GLY A 194 -3.45 -3.70 11.61
CA GLY A 194 -4.55 -4.66 11.64
C GLY A 194 -5.85 -4.04 12.18
N SER A 195 -5.77 -3.36 13.31
CA SER A 195 -6.92 -2.63 13.89
C SER A 195 -7.47 -1.57 12.94
N GLU A 196 -6.60 -0.80 12.29
CA GLU A 196 -7.00 0.21 11.31
C GLU A 196 -7.68 -0.46 10.09
N ALA A 197 -7.08 -1.49 9.51
CA ALA A 197 -7.64 -2.23 8.38
C ALA A 197 -9.02 -2.80 8.72
N LEU A 198 -9.22 -3.36 9.91
CA LEU A 198 -10.52 -3.87 10.34
C LEU A 198 -11.56 -2.75 10.49
N SER A 199 -11.18 -1.62 11.10
CA SER A 199 -12.04 -0.45 11.23
C SER A 199 -12.56 0.04 9.87
N TRP A 200 -11.67 0.10 8.86
CA TRP A 200 -12.03 0.42 7.48
C TRP A 200 -12.94 -0.65 6.87
N ALA A 201 -12.62 -1.93 7.05
CA ALA A 201 -13.39 -3.04 6.51
C ALA A 201 -14.86 -3.03 6.97
N ILE A 202 -15.10 -2.70 8.25
CA ILE A 202 -16.43 -2.74 8.86
C ILE A 202 -17.18 -1.40 8.70
N SER A 203 -16.48 -0.27 8.59
CA SER A 203 -17.12 1.06 8.61
C SER A 203 -17.17 1.76 7.25
N CYS A 204 -16.27 1.47 6.32
CA CYS A 204 -16.09 2.24 5.07
C CYS A 204 -17.32 2.18 4.15
N PRO A 205 -17.86 3.28 3.60
CA PRO A 205 -19.04 3.20 2.72
C PRO A 205 -18.78 2.50 1.38
N ASP A 206 -17.54 2.50 0.89
CA ASP A 206 -17.17 1.96 -0.42
C ASP A 206 -16.97 0.43 -0.36
N TYR A 207 -17.67 -0.29 -1.22
CA TYR A 207 -17.63 -1.76 -1.28
C TYR A 207 -16.22 -2.30 -1.53
N HIS A 208 -15.53 -1.75 -2.54
CA HIS A 208 -14.22 -2.20 -2.94
C HIS A 208 -13.20 -1.98 -1.82
N TRP A 209 -13.24 -0.81 -1.18
CA TRP A 209 -12.37 -0.50 -0.06
C TRP A 209 -12.61 -1.40 1.15
N ARG A 210 -13.84 -1.84 1.42
CA ARG A 210 -14.10 -2.84 2.46
C ARG A 210 -13.39 -4.16 2.16
N CYS A 211 -13.57 -4.68 0.93
CA CYS A 211 -12.98 -5.94 0.50
C CYS A 211 -11.44 -5.88 0.56
N ARG A 212 -10.84 -4.81 0.00
CA ARG A 212 -9.39 -4.58 0.09
C ARG A 212 -8.91 -4.47 1.55
N SER A 213 -9.69 -3.84 2.43
CA SER A 213 -9.33 -3.73 3.84
C SER A 213 -9.35 -5.08 4.56
N PHE A 214 -10.29 -5.97 4.26
CA PHE A 214 -10.25 -7.36 4.75
C PHE A 214 -9.05 -8.15 4.21
N GLN A 215 -8.70 -7.96 2.93
CA GLN A 215 -7.49 -8.57 2.35
C GLN A 215 -6.22 -8.10 3.06
N ILE A 216 -6.09 -6.79 3.32
CA ILE A 216 -4.97 -6.21 4.10
C ILE A 216 -4.95 -6.80 5.51
N TYR A 217 -6.08 -6.77 6.22
CA TYR A 217 -6.19 -7.34 7.58
C TYR A 217 -5.71 -8.80 7.61
N ARG A 218 -6.17 -9.60 6.64
CA ARG A 218 -5.83 -11.02 6.53
C ARG A 218 -4.34 -11.22 6.24
N ALA A 219 -3.73 -10.38 5.40
CA ALA A 219 -2.31 -10.43 5.10
C ALA A 219 -1.45 -10.08 6.34
N LEU A 220 -1.91 -9.13 7.16
CA LEU A 220 -1.24 -8.75 8.41
C LEU A 220 -1.32 -9.86 9.46
N ASN A 221 -2.45 -10.59 9.49
CA ASN A 221 -2.75 -11.64 10.45
C ASN A 221 -2.40 -11.20 11.89
N PRO A 222 -3.00 -10.10 12.39
CA PRO A 222 -2.79 -9.62 13.75
C PRO A 222 -3.33 -10.62 14.78
N GLU A 223 -2.96 -10.42 16.04
CA GLU A 223 -3.42 -11.28 17.11
C GLU A 223 -4.94 -11.18 17.31
N ALA A 224 -5.64 -12.32 17.15
CA ALA A 224 -7.09 -12.34 17.30
C ALA A 224 -7.54 -12.18 18.76
N THR A 225 -8.43 -11.22 19.00
CA THR A 225 -9.11 -10.99 20.28
C THR A 225 -10.62 -11.30 20.16
N PRO A 226 -11.33 -11.54 21.29
CA PRO A 226 -12.77 -11.74 21.27
C PRO A 226 -13.55 -10.56 20.68
N GLU A 227 -13.07 -9.33 20.87
CA GLU A 227 -13.66 -8.10 20.35
C GLU A 227 -13.60 -8.08 18.82
N ILE A 228 -12.43 -8.35 18.25
CA ILE A 228 -12.24 -8.46 16.79
C ILE A 228 -13.19 -9.50 16.19
N LEU A 229 -13.30 -10.67 16.85
CA LEU A 229 -14.17 -11.73 16.40
C LEU A 229 -15.64 -11.31 16.46
N HIS A 230 -16.07 -10.67 17.54
CA HIS A 230 -17.41 -10.11 17.66
C HIS A 230 -17.71 -9.11 16.54
N ASP A 231 -16.77 -8.23 16.23
CA ASP A 231 -16.93 -7.20 15.20
C ASP A 231 -17.05 -7.82 13.80
N MET A 232 -16.21 -8.82 13.49
CA MET A 232 -16.29 -9.58 12.24
C MET A 232 -17.60 -10.35 12.11
N LEU A 233 -18.05 -11.03 13.16
CA LEU A 233 -19.31 -11.78 13.14
C LEU A 233 -20.52 -10.85 13.05
N SER A 234 -20.49 -9.71 13.74
CA SER A 234 -21.53 -8.68 13.62
C SER A 234 -21.60 -8.11 12.21
N ALA A 235 -20.44 -7.86 11.59
CA ALA A 235 -20.36 -7.47 10.19
C ALA A 235 -20.92 -8.58 9.28
N LEU A 236 -20.59 -9.84 9.51
CA LEU A 236 -21.09 -10.96 8.71
C LEU A 236 -22.61 -11.08 8.77
N VAL A 237 -23.20 -10.98 9.95
CA VAL A 237 -24.67 -10.99 10.12
C VAL A 237 -25.32 -9.81 9.40
N LYS A 238 -24.69 -8.63 9.44
CA LYS A 238 -25.18 -7.43 8.73
C LYS A 238 -25.16 -7.59 7.21
N TRP A 239 -24.17 -8.29 6.67
CA TRP A 239 -23.91 -8.37 5.23
C TRP A 239 -24.24 -9.73 4.62
N LEU A 240 -24.76 -10.69 5.38
CA LEU A 240 -25.34 -11.93 4.86
C LEU A 240 -26.33 -11.60 3.73
N PRO A 241 -26.41 -12.41 2.67
CA PRO A 241 -26.92 -11.97 1.39
C PRO A 241 -28.36 -11.44 1.53
N SER A 242 -28.50 -10.18 1.15
CA SER A 242 -29.79 -9.62 0.73
C SER A 242 -29.88 -9.85 -0.77
N ASP A 243 -30.98 -10.44 -1.24
CA ASP A 243 -31.25 -11.11 -2.53
C ASP A 243 -30.64 -10.59 -3.86
N ASP A 244 -29.89 -9.48 -3.91
CA ASP A 244 -29.53 -8.87 -5.18
C ASP A 244 -28.10 -8.36 -5.36
N ASN A 245 -27.23 -8.24 -4.34
CA ASN A 245 -25.86 -7.74 -4.60
C ASN A 245 -24.81 -8.12 -3.54
N GLY A 246 -23.98 -9.11 -3.89
CA GLY A 246 -22.54 -9.07 -3.63
C GLY A 246 -22.01 -9.95 -2.50
N CYS A 247 -21.87 -11.26 -2.74
CA CYS A 247 -21.20 -12.21 -1.84
C CYS A 247 -19.72 -11.91 -1.51
N GLY A 248 -19.13 -10.85 -2.05
CA GLY A 248 -17.71 -10.58 -1.86
C GLY A 248 -17.36 -10.15 -0.45
N ILE A 249 -18.21 -9.36 0.22
CA ILE A 249 -17.93 -8.93 1.61
C ILE A 249 -18.01 -10.14 2.55
N GLU A 250 -19.02 -10.97 2.42
CA GLU A 250 -19.21 -12.17 3.22
C GLU A 250 -18.04 -13.14 3.02
N LEU A 251 -17.63 -13.36 1.77
CA LEU A 251 -16.47 -14.20 1.47
C LEU A 251 -15.18 -13.64 2.09
N GLU A 252 -14.96 -12.33 2.02
CA GLU A 252 -13.78 -11.70 2.63
C GLU A 252 -13.77 -11.83 4.15
N ILE A 253 -14.94 -11.71 4.80
CA ILE A 253 -15.08 -11.96 6.24
C ILE A 253 -14.81 -13.44 6.54
N LEU A 254 -15.42 -14.37 5.80
CA LEU A 254 -15.27 -15.81 6.01
C LEU A 254 -13.82 -16.26 5.82
N TYR A 255 -13.12 -15.79 4.78
CA TYR A 255 -11.70 -16.08 4.59
C TYR A 255 -10.83 -15.49 5.71
N SER A 256 -11.17 -14.30 6.21
CA SER A 256 -10.45 -13.69 7.34
C SER A 256 -10.65 -14.49 8.63
N LEU A 257 -11.88 -14.93 8.91
CA LEU A 257 -12.20 -15.81 10.05
C LEU A 257 -11.52 -17.18 9.91
N GLN A 258 -11.42 -17.73 8.70
CA GLN A 258 -10.70 -18.98 8.43
C GLN A 258 -9.21 -18.84 8.74
N VAL A 259 -8.58 -17.73 8.37
CA VAL A 259 -7.17 -17.47 8.71
C VAL A 259 -6.98 -17.35 10.21
N ILE A 260 -7.87 -16.62 10.91
CA ILE A 260 -7.87 -16.55 12.39
C ILE A 260 -7.99 -17.95 13.01
N ALA A 261 -8.91 -18.78 12.53
CA ALA A 261 -9.10 -20.14 13.02
C ALA A 261 -7.86 -21.02 12.78
N SER A 262 -7.19 -20.83 11.65
CA SER A 262 -6.01 -21.61 11.25
C SER A 262 -4.74 -21.17 12.00
N SER A 263 -4.66 -19.90 12.41
CA SER A 263 -3.55 -19.34 13.18
C SER A 263 -3.74 -19.44 14.69
N ALA A 264 -4.96 -19.72 15.17
CA ALA A 264 -5.28 -19.84 16.58
C ALA A 264 -4.52 -21.00 17.25
N ASN A 265 -3.78 -20.69 18.31
CA ASN A 265 -3.13 -21.70 19.14
C ASN A 265 -4.17 -22.47 19.98
N THR A 266 -3.96 -23.76 20.21
CA THR A 266 -4.89 -24.68 20.91
C THR A 266 -5.32 -24.18 22.30
N ASN A 267 -4.54 -23.28 22.91
CA ASN A 267 -4.83 -22.66 24.20
C ASN A 267 -5.92 -21.56 24.16
N ARG A 268 -6.33 -21.07 22.98
CA ARG A 268 -7.37 -20.03 22.83
C ARG A 268 -8.78 -20.60 22.66
N LEU A 269 -9.19 -21.46 23.60
CA LEU A 269 -10.46 -22.20 23.55
C LEU A 269 -11.69 -21.31 23.34
N VAL A 270 -11.67 -20.08 23.88
CA VAL A 270 -12.79 -19.13 23.79
C VAL A 270 -13.05 -18.74 22.33
N LEU A 271 -12.00 -18.45 21.55
CA LEU A 271 -12.14 -18.05 20.14
C LEU A 271 -12.69 -19.21 19.29
N PHE A 272 -12.20 -20.43 19.53
CA PHE A 272 -12.70 -21.64 18.87
C PHE A 272 -14.18 -21.86 19.15
N ASN A 273 -14.62 -21.65 20.40
CA ASN A 273 -16.01 -21.83 20.80
C ASN A 273 -16.93 -20.87 20.03
N THR A 274 -16.60 -19.58 20.01
CA THR A 274 -17.38 -18.55 19.32
C THR A 274 -17.43 -18.79 17.80
N LEU A 275 -16.30 -19.12 17.17
CA LEU A 275 -16.23 -19.44 15.73
C LEU A 275 -17.03 -20.70 15.39
N PHE A 276 -16.93 -21.74 16.23
CA PHE A 276 -17.64 -22.99 16.03
C PHE A 276 -19.15 -22.77 16.07
N TRP A 277 -19.65 -22.12 17.12
CA TRP A 277 -21.09 -21.88 17.26
C TRP A 277 -21.62 -20.89 16.23
N SER A 278 -20.84 -19.89 15.81
CA SER A 278 -21.24 -19.01 14.71
C SER A 278 -21.34 -19.77 13.39
N ALA A 279 -20.39 -20.67 13.10
CA ALA A 279 -20.44 -21.50 11.89
C ALA A 279 -21.66 -22.44 11.90
N VAL A 280 -21.94 -23.08 13.05
CA VAL A 280 -23.15 -23.91 13.23
C VAL A 280 -24.42 -23.08 13.02
N ALA A 281 -24.49 -21.87 13.59
CA ALA A 281 -25.64 -20.99 13.40
C ALA A 281 -25.85 -20.62 11.92
N LEU A 282 -24.78 -20.29 11.20
CA LEU A 282 -24.82 -19.95 9.75
C LEU A 282 -25.20 -21.15 8.85
N LEU A 283 -24.91 -22.38 9.27
CA LEU A 283 -25.36 -23.57 8.54
C LEU A 283 -26.85 -23.87 8.76
N HIS A 284 -27.41 -23.40 9.88
CA HIS A 284 -28.81 -23.60 10.25
C HIS A 284 -29.72 -22.42 9.89
N THR A 285 -29.16 -21.30 9.41
CA THR A 285 -29.97 -20.23 8.83
C THR A 285 -30.54 -20.72 7.50
N ASP A 286 -31.85 -20.93 7.46
CA ASP A 286 -32.58 -21.12 6.22
C ASP A 286 -32.46 -19.83 5.40
N PHE A 287 -31.76 -19.91 4.26
CA PHE A 287 -31.74 -18.85 3.26
C PHE A 287 -33.01 -19.03 2.42
N ASP A 288 -34.05 -18.24 2.72
CA ASP A 288 -35.29 -18.17 1.92
C ASP A 288 -35.04 -17.52 0.55
#